data_AF-X0W523-F1
#
_entry.id   AF-X0W523-F1
#
_cell.length_a   1.000
_cell.length_b   1.000
_cell.length_c   1.000
_cell.angle_alpha   90.00
_cell.angle_beta   90.00
_cell.angle_gamma   90.00
#
_symmetry.space_group_name_H-M   'P 1'
#
loop_
_entity.id
_entity.type
_entity.pdbx_description
1 polymer ?
#
loop_
_entity_poly.entity_id
_entity_poly.type
_entity_poly.pdbx_seq_one_letter_code
_entity_poly.pdbx_strand_id
1 'polypeptide(L)'
;FPKYLRHTKGRWAGQRFELFPWQRGMISKLFGTVNKDGTRQYQFVYCEIPKKNGKSELAAGIALYLLFADKEPGAEIYSAAADRDQASIVFNVASQMVRYSKALSSRCKIVASSKRIVHNNGGVYRVLSAEAFSKHGYNVSGVLFDELHTQPNRDLWDVLTKGAGDARTQPIFFAITTAGFDRHSICWEVHEHARQVRDGVIKDRAFLPVLYYAGENEDWTKEKVWESCNPSMISLYEDGDGILDSKRIKAACRRA
;
A
#
# COMPACT_ATOMS: atom_id res chain seq x y z
N PHE A 1 8.48 -7.30 9.65
CA PHE A 1 7.02 -7.29 9.84
C PHE A 1 6.60 -7.97 11.16
N PRO A 2 6.50 -9.31 11.28
CA PRO A 2 5.83 -9.96 12.43
C PRO A 2 6.53 -9.80 13.78
N LYS A 3 7.84 -9.55 13.78
CA LYS A 3 8.62 -9.31 15.00
C LYS A 3 8.23 -8.02 15.72
N TYR A 4 7.96 -6.95 14.98
CA TYR A 4 7.80 -5.59 15.53
C TYR A 4 6.42 -5.00 15.31
N LEU A 5 5.64 -5.51 14.36
CA LEU A 5 4.32 -4.99 14.04
C LEU A 5 3.23 -5.90 14.62
N ARG A 6 2.10 -5.27 14.98
CA ARG A 6 0.91 -5.92 15.52
C ARG A 6 -0.32 -5.43 14.79
N HIS A 7 -1.33 -6.26 14.63
CA HIS A 7 -2.63 -5.80 14.14
C HIS A 7 -3.21 -4.78 15.12
N THR A 8 -3.96 -3.80 14.60
CA THR A 8 -4.39 -2.63 15.38
C THR A 8 -5.89 -2.54 15.61
N LYS A 9 -6.68 -3.35 14.92
CA LYS A 9 -8.15 -3.29 14.93
C LYS A 9 -8.77 -4.69 14.95
N GLY A 10 -10.03 -4.73 15.39
CA GLY A 10 -10.85 -5.95 15.40
C GLY A 10 -10.28 -7.02 16.32
N ARG A 11 -10.72 -8.27 16.11
CA ARG A 11 -10.32 -9.42 16.95
C ARG A 11 -8.82 -9.71 16.97
N TRP A 12 -8.10 -9.25 15.95
CA TRP A 12 -6.66 -9.47 15.81
C TRP A 12 -5.83 -8.42 16.55
N ALA A 13 -6.45 -7.37 17.11
CA ALA A 13 -5.74 -6.30 17.78
C ALA A 13 -4.74 -6.82 18.83
N GLY A 14 -3.50 -6.36 18.75
CA GLY A 14 -2.40 -6.79 19.63
C GLY A 14 -1.72 -8.11 19.22
N GLN A 15 -2.27 -8.88 18.29
CA GLN A 15 -1.63 -10.08 17.74
C GLN A 15 -0.54 -9.73 16.73
N ARG A 16 0.39 -10.67 16.50
CA ARG A 16 1.50 -10.50 15.54
C ARG A 16 0.95 -10.15 14.15
N PHE A 17 1.55 -9.16 13.50
CA PHE A 17 1.20 -8.85 12.12
C PHE A 17 1.87 -9.86 11.20
N GLU A 18 1.25 -11.03 11.08
CA GLU A 18 1.64 -12.08 10.16
C GLU A 18 1.12 -11.73 8.76
N LEU A 19 2.00 -11.80 7.77
CA LEU A 19 1.66 -11.51 6.39
C LEU A 19 0.95 -12.72 5.77
N PHE A 20 -0.16 -12.46 5.08
CA PHE A 20 -0.77 -13.48 4.21
C PHE A 20 0.23 -13.94 3.14
N PRO A 21 0.10 -15.17 2.61
CA PRO A 21 1.04 -15.72 1.63
C PRO A 21 1.29 -14.79 0.43
N TRP A 22 0.24 -14.18 -0.11
CA TRP A 22 0.35 -13.24 -1.22
C TRP A 22 1.07 -11.94 -0.83
N GLN A 23 0.81 -11.40 0.37
CA GLN A 23 1.49 -10.20 0.89
C GLN A 23 2.98 -10.47 1.08
N ARG A 24 3.32 -11.66 1.59
CA ARG A 24 4.70 -12.12 1.75
C ARG A 24 5.39 -12.23 0.39
N GLY A 25 4.73 -12.81 -0.61
CA GLY A 25 5.23 -12.89 -1.98
C GLY A 25 5.53 -11.51 -2.58
N MET A 26 4.58 -10.56 -2.43
CA MET A 26 4.76 -9.18 -2.89
C MET A 26 5.92 -8.48 -2.17
N ILE A 27 5.96 -8.52 -0.84
CA ILE A 27 7.03 -7.89 -0.04
C ILE A 27 8.39 -8.50 -0.38
N SER A 28 8.47 -9.82 -0.57
CA SER A 28 9.71 -10.50 -0.94
C SER A 28 10.21 -10.05 -2.31
N LYS A 29 9.33 -9.85 -3.29
CA LYS A 29 9.71 -9.26 -4.58
C LYS A 29 10.16 -7.81 -4.43
N LEU A 30 9.36 -6.99 -3.75
CA LEU A 30 9.59 -5.55 -3.59
C LEU A 30 10.95 -5.24 -2.95
N PHE A 31 11.28 -5.91 -1.84
CA PHE A 31 12.50 -5.62 -1.08
C PHE A 31 13.63 -6.63 -1.32
N GLY A 32 13.36 -7.79 -1.94
CA GLY A 32 14.34 -8.85 -2.16
C GLY A 32 14.90 -8.92 -3.57
N THR A 33 14.22 -8.34 -4.57
CA THR A 33 14.73 -8.28 -5.94
C THR A 33 15.59 -7.03 -6.12
N VAL A 34 16.89 -7.22 -6.34
CA VAL A 34 17.86 -6.14 -6.50
C VAL A 34 18.50 -6.15 -7.89
N ASN A 35 18.87 -4.96 -8.36
CA ASN A 35 19.71 -4.75 -9.53
C ASN A 35 21.16 -5.18 -9.23
N LYS A 36 21.99 -5.23 -10.28
CA LYS A 36 23.41 -5.61 -10.16
C LYS A 36 24.21 -4.66 -9.25
N ASP A 37 23.80 -3.41 -9.16
CA ASP A 37 24.42 -2.38 -8.31
C ASP A 37 23.94 -2.43 -6.85
N GLY A 38 23.04 -3.36 -6.51
CA GLY A 38 22.48 -3.53 -5.18
C GLY A 38 21.28 -2.63 -4.87
N THR A 39 20.83 -1.78 -5.79
CA THR A 39 19.58 -1.02 -5.64
C THR A 39 18.36 -1.94 -5.82
N ARG A 40 17.23 -1.63 -5.20
CA ARG A 40 15.98 -2.39 -5.44
C ARG A 40 15.58 -2.28 -6.91
N GLN A 41 15.16 -3.39 -7.50
CA GLN A 41 14.66 -3.39 -8.87
C GLN A 41 13.28 -2.73 -8.92
N TYR A 42 12.35 -3.17 -8.07
CA TYR A 42 10.98 -2.66 -8.05
C TYR A 42 10.89 -1.38 -7.21
N GLN A 43 10.49 -0.30 -7.86
CA GLN A 43 10.28 1.01 -7.25
C GLN A 43 8.80 1.39 -7.30
N PHE A 44 8.08 0.93 -8.32
CA PHE A 44 6.66 1.16 -8.46
C PHE A 44 5.89 -0.13 -8.21
N VAL A 45 4.91 -0.08 -7.33
CA VAL A 45 4.05 -1.22 -7.02
C VAL A 45 2.61 -0.77 -7.15
N TYR A 46 1.87 -1.42 -8.04
CA TYR A 46 0.45 -1.20 -8.19
C TYR A 46 -0.29 -2.44 -7.71
N CYS A 47 -1.04 -2.28 -6.62
CA CYS A 47 -1.80 -3.33 -5.96
C CYS A 47 -3.29 -3.08 -6.12
N GLU A 48 -3.89 -3.78 -7.08
CA GLU A 48 -5.33 -3.77 -7.30
C GLU A 48 -5.93 -5.02 -6.68
N ILE A 49 -6.75 -4.83 -5.64
CA ILE A 49 -7.27 -5.93 -4.83
C ILE A 49 -8.60 -5.53 -4.18
N PRO A 50 -9.55 -6.45 -3.97
CA PRO A 50 -10.84 -6.13 -3.36
C PRO A 50 -10.72 -5.66 -1.91
N LYS A 51 -11.79 -5.06 -1.39
CA LYS A 51 -11.87 -4.63 0.02
C LYS A 51 -11.69 -5.82 0.97
N LYS A 52 -11.30 -5.53 2.22
CA LYS A 52 -11.09 -6.52 3.30
C LYS A 52 -9.86 -7.45 3.14
N ASN A 53 -8.86 -7.04 2.36
CA ASN A 53 -7.58 -7.75 2.21
C ASN A 53 -6.43 -7.19 3.08
N GLY A 54 -6.74 -6.37 4.09
CA GLY A 54 -5.72 -5.78 4.98
C GLY A 54 -4.78 -4.78 4.29
N LYS A 55 -5.26 -4.09 3.25
CA LYS A 55 -4.48 -3.12 2.46
C LYS A 55 -3.86 -2.02 3.31
N SER A 56 -4.65 -1.36 4.15
CA SER A 56 -4.19 -0.23 4.94
C SER A 56 -3.18 -0.66 6.02
N GLU A 57 -3.36 -1.86 6.60
CA GLU A 57 -2.36 -2.45 7.51
C GLU A 57 -1.05 -2.79 6.79
N LEU A 58 -1.12 -3.34 5.58
CA LEU A 58 0.04 -3.63 4.75
C LEU A 58 0.79 -2.33 4.38
N ALA A 59 0.05 -1.31 3.93
CA ALA A 59 0.58 0.02 3.62
C ALA A 59 1.29 0.62 4.85
N ALA A 60 0.65 0.61 6.01
CA ALA A 60 1.23 1.09 7.26
C ALA A 60 2.52 0.33 7.61
N GLY A 61 2.54 -0.98 7.43
CA GLY A 61 3.74 -1.80 7.65
C GLY A 61 4.87 -1.45 6.69
N ILE A 62 4.58 -1.16 5.43
CA ILE A 62 5.57 -0.69 4.43
C ILE A 62 6.10 0.69 4.80
N ALA A 63 5.24 1.66 5.17
CA ALA A 63 5.70 2.97 5.65
C ALA A 63 6.69 2.86 6.83
N LEU A 64 6.36 2.00 7.80
CA LEU A 64 7.22 1.78 8.96
C LEU A 64 8.51 1.04 8.59
N TYR A 65 8.47 0.12 7.63
CA TYR A 65 9.69 -0.51 7.12
C TYR A 65 10.61 0.54 6.48
N LEU A 66 10.07 1.39 5.60
CA LEU A 66 10.79 2.49 4.96
C LEU A 66 11.41 3.44 5.99
N LEU A 67 10.63 3.82 7.01
CA LEU A 67 11.10 4.76 8.03
C LEU A 67 12.17 4.20 8.97
N PHE A 68 12.08 2.90 9.34
CA PHE A 68 12.89 2.33 10.43
C PHE A 68 13.95 1.32 9.99
N ALA A 69 13.78 0.70 8.82
CA ALA A 69 14.54 -0.50 8.43
C ALA A 69 15.18 -0.42 7.04
N ASP A 70 14.77 0.52 6.21
CA ASP A 70 15.23 0.63 4.81
C ASP A 70 16.61 1.28 4.65
N LYS A 71 17.24 1.64 5.78
CA LYS A 71 18.60 2.22 5.87
C LYS A 71 18.80 3.53 5.11
N GLU A 72 17.71 4.22 4.74
CA GLU A 72 17.74 5.53 4.10
C GLU A 72 17.80 6.65 5.16
N PRO A 73 18.90 7.43 5.25
CA PRO A 73 18.99 8.55 6.18
C PRO A 73 18.03 9.68 5.81
N GLY A 74 17.34 10.25 6.80
CA GLY A 74 16.39 11.34 6.55
C GLY A 74 15.28 10.95 5.57
N ALA A 75 14.81 9.70 5.62
CA ALA A 75 13.79 9.21 4.70
C ALA A 75 12.49 10.01 4.83
N GLU A 76 11.89 10.42 3.70
CA GLU A 76 10.58 11.06 3.70
C GLU A 76 9.52 10.14 3.09
N ILE A 77 8.55 9.76 3.91
CA ILE A 77 7.45 8.87 3.54
C ILE A 77 6.13 9.65 3.61
N TYR A 78 5.30 9.47 2.58
CA TYR A 78 4.03 10.18 2.45
C TYR A 78 2.87 9.23 2.26
N SER A 79 1.78 9.44 3.00
CA SER A 79 0.48 8.86 2.66
C SER A 79 -0.35 9.90 1.92
N ALA A 80 -0.94 9.47 0.80
CA ALA A 80 -1.78 10.26 -0.07
C ALA A 80 -3.03 9.47 -0.46
N ALA A 81 -4.14 10.17 -0.59
CA ALA A 81 -5.42 9.68 -1.09
C ALA A 81 -6.23 10.89 -1.57
N ALA A 82 -7.40 10.67 -2.19
CA ALA A 82 -8.22 11.78 -2.71
C ALA A 82 -8.76 12.63 -1.57
N ASP A 83 -9.02 11.97 -0.45
CA ASP A 83 -9.46 12.55 0.79
C ASP A 83 -8.41 12.37 1.90
N ARG A 84 -8.19 13.41 2.68
CA ARG A 84 -7.17 13.41 3.74
C ARG A 84 -7.55 12.48 4.89
N ASP A 85 -8.84 12.30 5.16
CA ASP A 85 -9.28 11.37 6.19
C ASP A 85 -9.01 9.93 5.78
N GLN A 86 -9.15 9.58 4.49
CA GLN A 86 -8.70 8.29 3.96
C GLN A 86 -7.19 8.09 4.15
N ALA A 87 -6.36 9.05 3.75
CA ALA A 87 -4.92 8.95 3.95
C ALA A 87 -4.54 8.87 5.45
N SER A 88 -5.35 9.47 6.32
CA SER A 88 -5.20 9.39 7.78
C SER A 88 -5.47 8.00 8.35
N ILE A 89 -6.21 7.12 7.66
CA ILE A 89 -6.43 5.74 8.09
C ILE A 89 -5.09 4.98 8.17
N VAL A 90 -4.28 5.04 7.11
CA VAL A 90 -2.97 4.39 7.05
C VAL A 90 -2.06 4.93 8.16
N PHE A 91 -2.05 6.26 8.35
CA PHE A 91 -1.27 6.88 9.42
C PHE A 91 -1.70 6.41 10.80
N ASN A 92 -3.01 6.39 11.07
CA ASN A 92 -3.52 5.99 12.37
C ASN A 92 -3.11 4.54 12.67
N VAL A 93 -3.19 3.63 11.68
CA VAL A 93 -2.71 2.25 11.81
C VAL A 93 -1.20 2.18 12.09
N ALA A 94 -0.37 2.88 11.31
CA ALA A 94 1.07 2.90 11.51
C ALA A 94 1.45 3.46 12.91
N SER A 95 0.81 4.56 13.30
CA SER A 95 1.05 5.17 14.62
C SER A 95 0.71 4.20 15.76
N GLN A 96 -0.36 3.41 15.60
CA GLN A 96 -0.75 2.42 16.59
C GLN A 96 0.21 1.23 16.62
N MET A 97 0.68 0.75 15.47
CA MET A 97 1.74 -0.27 15.39
C MET A 97 3.02 0.18 16.11
N VAL A 98 3.41 1.44 15.95
CA VAL A 98 4.54 2.03 16.68
C VAL A 98 4.31 2.01 18.18
N ARG A 99 3.12 2.39 18.66
CA ARG A 99 2.79 2.37 20.10
C ARG A 99 2.85 0.96 20.70
N TYR A 100 2.51 -0.07 19.94
CA TYR A 100 2.64 -1.46 20.41
C TYR A 100 4.07 -1.99 20.45
N SER A 101 5.03 -1.29 19.86
CA SER A 101 6.41 -1.75 19.74
C SER A 101 7.37 -0.83 20.48
N LYS A 102 7.82 -1.25 21.66
CA LYS A 102 8.83 -0.50 22.46
C LYS A 102 10.08 -0.17 21.65
N ALA A 103 10.47 -1.05 20.72
CA ALA A 103 11.62 -0.85 19.84
C ALA A 103 11.41 0.30 18.83
N LEU A 104 10.18 0.49 18.33
CA LEU A 104 9.86 1.57 17.40
C LEU A 104 9.54 2.88 18.14
N SER A 105 8.76 2.80 19.21
CA SER A 105 8.35 3.98 19.98
C SER A 105 9.51 4.68 20.68
N SER A 106 10.59 3.97 21.04
CA SER A 106 11.81 4.58 21.58
C SER A 106 12.66 5.31 20.55
N ARG A 107 12.40 5.14 19.25
CA ARG A 107 13.19 5.69 18.13
C ARG A 107 12.49 6.80 17.36
N CYS A 108 11.30 7.20 17.79
CA CYS A 108 10.53 8.22 17.11
C CYS A 108 9.62 9.00 18.05
N LYS A 109 9.09 10.11 17.54
CA LYS A 109 8.02 10.89 18.14
C LYS A 109 6.81 10.90 17.22
N ILE A 110 5.65 10.50 17.74
CA ILE A 110 4.38 10.62 17.03
C ILE A 110 3.80 11.99 17.33
N VAL A 111 3.55 12.79 16.29
CA VAL A 111 2.88 14.10 16.37
C VAL A 111 1.49 13.96 15.75
N ALA A 112 0.51 13.56 16.57
CA ALA A 112 -0.83 13.20 16.10
C ALA A 112 -1.59 14.38 15.46
N SER A 113 -1.40 15.60 15.97
CA SER A 113 -2.06 16.82 15.47
C SER A 113 -1.73 17.13 14.00
N SER A 114 -0.49 16.86 13.58
CA SER A 114 -0.05 17.04 12.20
C SER A 114 0.03 15.74 11.41
N LYS A 115 -0.42 14.62 12.00
CA LYS A 115 -0.35 13.28 11.40
C LYS A 115 1.07 12.92 10.93
N ARG A 116 2.05 13.07 11.83
CA ARG A 116 3.47 12.77 11.57
C ARG A 116 4.06 11.74 12.54
N ILE A 117 4.98 10.91 12.04
CA ILE A 117 5.92 10.13 12.84
C ILE A 117 7.32 10.62 12.47
N VAL A 118 8.06 11.15 13.44
CA VAL A 118 9.40 11.70 13.23
C VAL A 118 10.40 10.75 13.87
N HIS A 119 11.26 10.13 13.08
CA HIS A 119 12.32 9.25 13.54
C HIS A 119 13.49 10.08 14.09
N ASN A 120 14.21 9.55 15.07
CA ASN A 120 15.35 10.22 15.71
C ASN A 120 16.54 10.49 14.76
N ASN A 121 16.55 9.88 13.56
CA ASN A 121 17.57 10.07 12.53
C ASN A 121 17.17 11.16 11.49
N GLY A 122 16.11 11.92 11.77
CA GLY A 122 15.58 12.95 10.87
C GLY A 122 14.53 12.45 9.86
N GLY A 123 14.33 11.14 9.71
CA GLY A 123 13.29 10.60 8.84
C GLY A 123 11.87 10.98 9.30
N VAL A 124 10.95 11.13 8.35
CA VAL A 124 9.57 11.51 8.61
C VAL A 124 8.61 10.66 7.80
N TYR A 125 7.56 10.17 8.46
CA TYR A 125 6.35 9.72 7.81
C TYR A 125 5.21 10.72 8.08
N ARG A 126 4.50 11.17 7.05
CA ARG A 126 3.34 12.07 7.23
C ARG A 126 2.21 11.86 6.21
N VAL A 127 1.02 12.27 6.59
CA VAL A 127 -0.11 12.43 5.65
C VAL A 127 0.03 13.77 4.94
N LEU A 128 -0.10 13.80 3.62
CA LEU A 128 -0.14 15.04 2.86
C LEU A 128 -1.57 15.62 2.85
N SER A 129 -1.67 16.94 3.02
CA SER A 129 -2.92 17.67 2.83
C SER A 129 -3.03 18.20 1.40
N ALA A 130 -4.26 18.50 0.96
CA ALA A 130 -4.55 19.13 -0.33
C ALA A 130 -3.70 20.37 -0.61
N GLU A 131 -3.46 21.20 0.41
CA GLU A 131 -2.69 22.43 0.32
C GLU A 131 -1.18 22.21 0.18
N ALA A 132 -0.68 21.04 0.61
CA ALA A 132 0.74 20.73 0.55
C ALA A 132 1.20 20.49 -0.90
N PHE A 133 0.27 20.20 -1.82
CA PHE A 133 0.58 19.89 -3.22
C PHE A 133 1.14 21.06 -4.02
N SER A 134 0.86 22.30 -3.62
CA SER A 134 1.35 23.51 -4.31
C SER A 134 2.80 23.89 -3.96
N LYS A 135 3.44 23.18 -3.02
CA LYS A 135 4.81 23.46 -2.58
C LYS A 135 5.77 22.43 -3.18
N HIS A 136 6.28 22.73 -4.37
CA HIS A 136 7.28 21.91 -5.06
C HIS A 136 8.56 21.76 -4.21
N GLY A 137 9.07 20.53 -4.08
CA GLY A 137 10.33 20.25 -3.37
C GLY A 137 10.30 19.06 -2.39
N TYR A 138 9.46 18.04 -2.62
CA TYR A 138 9.48 16.84 -1.78
C TYR A 138 10.69 15.95 -2.09
N ASN A 139 11.36 15.45 -1.05
CA ASN A 139 12.48 14.53 -1.19
C ASN A 139 12.03 13.10 -0.88
N VAL A 140 11.25 12.52 -1.79
CA VAL A 140 10.49 11.29 -1.56
C VAL A 140 11.41 10.09 -1.44
N SER A 141 11.30 9.39 -0.31
CA SER A 141 11.79 8.01 -0.14
C SER A 141 10.67 6.99 -0.31
N GLY A 142 9.43 7.36 0.04
CA GLY A 142 8.27 6.50 -0.10
C GLY A 142 6.93 7.24 -0.25
N VAL A 143 6.04 6.74 -1.10
CA VAL A 143 4.66 7.19 -1.21
C VAL A 143 3.74 5.99 -1.08
N LEU A 144 2.75 6.11 -0.19
CA LEU A 144 1.65 5.18 -0.04
C LEU A 144 0.40 5.87 -0.55
N PHE A 145 -0.03 5.48 -1.75
CA PHE A 145 -1.18 6.04 -2.42
C PHE A 145 -2.37 5.11 -2.21
N ASP A 146 -3.32 5.49 -1.37
CA ASP A 146 -4.51 4.66 -1.08
C ASP A 146 -5.71 5.11 -1.92
N GLU A 147 -6.51 4.14 -2.32
CA GLU A 147 -7.71 4.31 -3.16
C GLU A 147 -7.48 5.12 -4.45
N LEU A 148 -6.50 4.74 -5.30
CA LEU A 148 -6.19 5.46 -6.54
C LEU A 148 -7.41 5.69 -7.46
N HIS A 149 -8.36 4.75 -7.51
CA HIS A 149 -9.62 4.89 -8.26
C HIS A 149 -10.50 6.08 -7.85
N THR A 150 -10.25 6.68 -6.69
CA THR A 150 -11.00 7.85 -6.19
C THR A 150 -10.38 9.18 -6.58
N GLN A 151 -9.19 9.17 -7.20
CA GLN A 151 -8.51 10.42 -7.57
C GLN A 151 -9.32 11.21 -8.59
N PRO A 152 -9.58 12.51 -8.35
CA PRO A 152 -10.33 13.34 -9.27
C PRO A 152 -9.55 13.66 -10.55
N ASN A 153 -8.21 13.71 -10.46
CA ASN A 153 -7.31 14.03 -11.56
C ASN A 153 -5.90 13.48 -11.29
N ARG A 154 -4.96 13.78 -12.20
CA ARG A 154 -3.56 13.32 -12.15
C ARG A 154 -2.62 14.19 -11.31
N ASP A 155 -3.06 15.34 -10.82
CA ASP A 155 -2.16 16.37 -10.27
C ASP A 155 -1.39 15.84 -9.05
N LEU A 156 -2.12 15.27 -8.08
CA LEU A 156 -1.53 14.67 -6.89
C LEU A 156 -0.60 13.50 -7.25
N TRP A 157 -1.06 12.64 -8.15
CA TRP A 157 -0.28 11.51 -8.62
C TRP A 157 1.05 11.95 -9.22
N ASP A 158 1.04 12.89 -10.15
CA ASP A 158 2.25 13.37 -10.83
C ASP A 158 3.21 14.09 -9.89
N VAL A 159 2.68 14.93 -8.99
CA VAL A 159 3.52 15.65 -8.02
C VAL A 159 4.33 14.67 -7.18
N LEU A 160 3.72 13.57 -6.75
CA LEU A 160 4.38 12.59 -5.90
C LEU A 160 5.24 11.60 -6.67
N THR A 161 4.80 11.15 -7.84
CA THR A 161 5.46 10.05 -8.57
C THR A 161 6.49 10.54 -9.59
N LYS A 162 6.28 11.72 -10.19
CA LYS A 162 7.16 12.29 -11.22
C LYS A 162 7.95 13.47 -10.67
N GLY A 163 7.27 14.44 -10.04
CA GLY A 163 7.89 15.68 -9.57
C GLY A 163 8.86 15.52 -8.40
N ALA A 164 8.73 14.44 -7.62
CA ALA A 164 9.52 14.20 -6.42
C ALA A 164 10.30 12.88 -6.44
N GLY A 165 10.12 12.05 -7.48
CA GLY A 165 10.78 10.75 -7.61
C GLY A 165 12.26 10.83 -7.94
N ASP A 166 12.71 11.93 -8.55
CA ASP A 166 14.12 12.13 -8.93
C ASP A 166 15.03 12.49 -7.75
N ALA A 167 14.47 12.70 -6.55
CA ALA A 167 15.22 13.17 -5.39
C ALA A 167 16.05 12.07 -4.68
N ARG A 168 15.72 10.79 -4.89
CA ARG A 168 16.39 9.63 -4.27
C ARG A 168 16.68 8.54 -5.30
N THR A 169 17.70 7.73 -5.06
CA THR A 169 18.14 6.67 -5.98
C THR A 169 17.12 5.53 -6.15
N GLN A 170 16.36 5.23 -5.10
CA GLN A 170 15.47 4.07 -5.09
C GLN A 170 14.17 4.28 -4.28
N PRO A 171 13.36 5.31 -4.61
CA PRO A 171 12.09 5.55 -3.94
C PRO A 171 11.12 4.38 -4.14
N ILE A 172 10.16 4.24 -3.22
CA ILE A 172 9.03 3.32 -3.40
C ILE A 172 7.72 4.10 -3.57
N PHE A 173 7.01 3.80 -4.65
CA PHE A 173 5.64 4.22 -4.89
C PHE A 173 4.73 3.01 -4.76
N PHE A 174 4.00 2.93 -3.65
CA PHE A 174 3.04 1.88 -3.40
C PHE A 174 1.63 2.41 -3.59
N ALA A 175 1.09 2.17 -4.77
CA ALA A 175 -0.28 2.51 -5.13
C ALA A 175 -1.18 1.32 -4.84
N ILE A 176 -2.24 1.55 -4.08
CA ILE A 176 -3.23 0.54 -3.74
C ILE A 176 -4.59 1.03 -4.16
N THR A 177 -5.38 0.13 -4.72
CA THR A 177 -6.74 0.46 -5.13
C THR A 177 -7.64 -0.77 -5.11
N THR A 178 -8.94 -0.51 -5.18
CA THR A 178 -9.94 -1.46 -5.68
C THR A 178 -10.20 -1.16 -7.16
N ALA A 179 -10.89 -2.05 -7.85
CA ALA A 179 -11.33 -1.79 -9.22
C ALA A 179 -12.14 -0.48 -9.27
N GLY A 180 -11.87 0.32 -10.31
CA GLY A 180 -12.60 1.53 -10.66
C GLY A 180 -13.36 1.33 -11.97
N PHE A 181 -14.42 2.11 -12.18
CA PHE A 181 -15.25 2.01 -13.40
C PHE A 181 -14.90 3.07 -14.45
N ASP A 182 -14.22 4.15 -14.05
CA ASP A 182 -13.89 5.27 -14.93
C ASP A 182 -12.63 4.99 -15.75
N ARG A 183 -12.81 4.77 -17.05
CA ARG A 183 -11.73 4.53 -18.01
C ARG A 183 -10.93 5.77 -18.40
N HIS A 184 -11.35 6.95 -17.96
CA HIS A 184 -10.62 8.21 -18.15
C HIS A 184 -9.82 8.62 -16.91
N SER A 185 -9.91 7.85 -15.82
CA SER A 185 -9.20 8.12 -14.57
C SER A 185 -7.72 7.75 -14.64
N ILE A 186 -6.91 8.39 -13.80
CA ILE A 186 -5.50 8.00 -13.58
C ILE A 186 -5.36 6.55 -13.11
N CYS A 187 -6.36 6.04 -12.38
CA CYS A 187 -6.37 4.64 -11.95
C CYS A 187 -6.46 3.69 -13.14
N TRP A 188 -7.26 4.01 -14.16
CA TRP A 188 -7.37 3.19 -15.36
C TRP A 188 -6.09 3.21 -16.19
N GLU A 189 -5.44 4.37 -16.32
CA GLU A 189 -4.13 4.49 -16.98
C GLU A 189 -3.09 3.55 -16.32
N VAL A 190 -2.98 3.61 -14.99
CA VAL A 190 -2.04 2.77 -14.24
C VAL A 190 -2.45 1.30 -14.26
N HIS A 191 -3.75 0.99 -14.24
CA HIS A 191 -4.27 -0.37 -14.41
C HIS A 191 -3.83 -0.98 -15.75
N GLU A 192 -4.01 -0.24 -16.84
CA GLU A 192 -3.67 -0.73 -18.18
C GLU A 192 -2.16 -0.91 -18.34
N HIS A 193 -1.35 0.01 -17.81
CA HIS A 193 0.11 -0.18 -17.72
C HIS A 193 0.46 -1.44 -16.92
N ALA A 194 -0.16 -1.65 -15.76
CA ALA A 194 0.07 -2.83 -14.92
C ALA A 194 -0.30 -4.13 -15.65
N ARG A 195 -1.41 -4.15 -16.39
CA ARG A 195 -1.81 -5.27 -17.25
C ARG A 195 -0.77 -5.53 -18.33
N GLN A 196 -0.34 -4.50 -19.05
CA GLN A 196 0.62 -4.63 -20.15
C GLN A 196 2.01 -5.06 -19.66
N VAL A 197 2.44 -4.63 -18.47
CA VAL A 197 3.66 -5.10 -17.82
C VAL A 197 3.53 -6.57 -17.41
N ARG A 198 2.41 -6.96 -16.79
CA ARG A 198 2.15 -8.37 -16.43
C ARG A 198 2.16 -9.28 -17.67
N ASP A 199 1.52 -8.83 -18.75
CA ASP A 199 1.36 -9.59 -19.99
C ASP A 199 2.62 -9.53 -20.88
N GLY A 200 3.66 -8.80 -20.47
CA GLY A 200 4.95 -8.71 -21.16
C GLY A 200 4.95 -7.82 -22.41
N VAL A 201 3.87 -7.07 -22.65
CA VAL A 201 3.74 -6.10 -23.74
C VAL A 201 4.66 -4.90 -23.48
N ILE A 202 4.65 -4.38 -22.26
CA ILE A 202 5.56 -3.32 -21.79
C ILE A 202 6.67 -3.95 -20.94
N LYS A 203 7.92 -3.58 -21.23
CA LYS A 203 9.08 -3.98 -20.42
C LYS A 203 9.44 -2.90 -19.42
N ASP A 204 8.68 -2.83 -18.34
CA ASP A 204 8.99 -1.98 -17.19
C ASP A 204 9.51 -2.83 -16.04
N ARG A 205 10.83 -2.86 -15.86
CA ARG A 205 11.46 -3.69 -14.82
C ARG A 205 11.30 -3.11 -13.42
N ALA A 206 11.00 -1.82 -13.30
CA ALA A 206 10.82 -1.13 -12.03
C ALA A 206 9.38 -1.23 -11.51
N PHE A 207 8.44 -1.68 -12.34
CA PHE A 207 7.03 -1.80 -12.02
C PHE A 207 6.64 -3.23 -11.62
N LEU A 208 6.02 -3.37 -10.45
CA LEU A 208 5.49 -4.62 -9.91
C LEU A 208 3.96 -4.59 -9.95
N PRO A 209 3.32 -5.26 -10.93
CA PRO A 209 1.89 -5.41 -10.96
C PRO A 209 1.44 -6.49 -9.97
N VAL A 210 0.53 -6.15 -9.06
CA VAL A 210 -0.13 -7.06 -8.13
C VAL A 210 -1.63 -6.96 -8.37
N LEU A 211 -2.13 -7.82 -9.24
CA LEU A 211 -3.46 -7.71 -9.81
C LEU A 211 -4.35 -8.86 -9.35
N TYR A 212 -5.37 -8.54 -8.56
CA TYR A 212 -6.42 -9.43 -8.11
C TYR A 212 -7.78 -8.77 -8.37
N TYR A 213 -8.38 -9.11 -9.50
CA TYR A 213 -9.69 -8.60 -9.91
C TYR A 213 -10.40 -9.66 -10.75
N ALA A 214 -11.73 -9.59 -10.84
CA ALA A 214 -12.50 -10.45 -11.72
C ALA A 214 -12.35 -9.96 -13.16
N GLY A 215 -12.10 -10.86 -14.11
CA GLY A 215 -12.05 -10.52 -15.53
C GLY A 215 -13.39 -9.98 -16.03
N GLU A 216 -13.37 -9.18 -17.10
CA GLU A 216 -14.58 -8.51 -17.63
C GLU A 216 -15.72 -9.50 -17.97
N ASN A 217 -15.38 -10.73 -18.36
CA ASN A 217 -16.32 -11.79 -18.73
C ASN A 217 -16.55 -12.84 -17.63
N GLU A 218 -15.96 -12.64 -16.46
CA GLU A 218 -16.15 -13.57 -15.34
C GLU A 218 -17.44 -13.27 -14.58
N ASP A 219 -18.21 -14.32 -14.30
CA ASP A 219 -19.43 -14.18 -13.53
C ASP A 219 -19.09 -13.96 -12.05
N TRP A 220 -19.11 -12.70 -11.64
CA TRP A 220 -18.85 -12.27 -10.27
C TRP A 220 -19.81 -12.89 -9.24
N THR A 221 -20.89 -13.57 -9.63
CA THR A 221 -21.75 -14.28 -8.68
C THR A 221 -21.20 -15.64 -8.26
N LYS A 222 -20.18 -16.16 -8.98
CA LYS A 222 -19.57 -17.47 -8.73
C LYS A 222 -18.46 -17.39 -7.69
N GLU A 223 -18.52 -18.27 -6.70
CA GLU A 223 -17.54 -18.34 -5.61
C GLU A 223 -16.11 -18.56 -6.10
N LYS A 224 -15.94 -19.38 -7.15
CA LYS A 224 -14.64 -19.61 -7.80
C LYS A 224 -13.96 -18.32 -8.31
N VAL A 225 -14.75 -17.34 -8.76
CA VAL A 225 -14.25 -16.02 -9.20
C VAL A 225 -13.82 -15.19 -7.99
N TRP A 226 -14.45 -15.39 -6.82
CA TRP A 226 -14.01 -14.71 -5.61
C TRP A 226 -12.71 -15.27 -5.07
N GLU A 227 -12.53 -16.58 -5.11
CA GLU A 227 -11.28 -17.23 -4.69
C GLU A 227 -10.09 -16.75 -5.54
N SER A 228 -10.30 -16.55 -6.85
CA SER A 228 -9.24 -16.05 -7.75
C SER A 228 -8.93 -14.56 -7.53
N CYS A 229 -9.93 -13.73 -7.25
CA CYS A 229 -9.74 -12.28 -7.10
C CYS A 229 -9.54 -11.80 -5.65
N ASN A 230 -9.70 -12.67 -4.65
CA ASN A 230 -9.56 -12.32 -3.24
C ASN A 230 -8.50 -13.20 -2.56
N PRO A 231 -7.22 -12.84 -2.64
CA PRO A 231 -6.12 -13.73 -2.26
C PRO A 231 -6.00 -13.96 -0.75
N SER A 232 -6.67 -13.16 0.09
CA SER A 232 -6.73 -13.44 1.53
C SER A 232 -7.83 -14.44 1.89
N MET A 233 -8.75 -14.74 0.97
CA MET A 233 -9.90 -15.59 1.25
C MET A 233 -9.49 -17.00 1.70
N ILE A 234 -8.56 -17.64 0.99
CA ILE A 234 -8.09 -19.00 1.29
C ILE A 234 -7.49 -19.08 2.70
N SER A 235 -6.61 -18.12 3.04
CA SER A 235 -5.98 -18.08 4.37
C SER A 235 -6.97 -17.81 5.51
N LEU A 236 -8.11 -17.17 5.23
CA LEU A 236 -9.15 -16.93 6.23
C LEU A 236 -10.06 -18.15 6.47
N TYR A 237 -10.02 -19.16 5.58
CA TYR A 237 -10.74 -20.43 5.72
C TYR A 237 -9.91 -21.52 6.43
N GLU A 238 -8.59 -21.56 6.20
CA GLU A 238 -7.70 -22.59 6.76
C GLU A 238 -7.47 -22.47 8.28
N ASP A 239 -7.55 -21.26 8.85
CA ASP A 239 -7.42 -21.04 10.30
C ASP A 239 -8.64 -21.51 11.11
N GLY A 240 -9.62 -22.21 10.50
CA GLY A 240 -10.82 -22.73 11.19
C GLY A 240 -11.80 -21.65 11.70
N ASP A 241 -11.49 -20.39 11.45
CA ASP A 241 -12.01 -19.24 12.21
C ASP A 241 -13.14 -18.46 11.51
N GLY A 242 -13.67 -18.98 10.39
CA GLY A 242 -14.96 -18.57 9.79
C GLY A 242 -15.11 -17.06 9.59
N ILE A 243 -14.05 -16.37 9.15
CA ILE A 243 -13.90 -14.91 9.26
C ILE A 243 -14.79 -14.16 8.28
N LEU A 244 -15.12 -14.79 7.18
CA LEU A 244 -15.97 -14.25 6.16
C LEU A 244 -17.11 -15.22 5.94
N ASP A 245 -18.23 -14.99 6.63
CA ASP A 245 -19.53 -15.47 6.18
C ASP A 245 -19.61 -15.22 4.67
N SER A 246 -19.95 -16.25 3.89
CA SER A 246 -20.17 -16.15 2.44
C SER A 246 -21.00 -14.91 2.08
N LYS A 247 -21.93 -14.47 2.95
CA LYS A 247 -22.71 -13.23 2.81
C LYS A 247 -21.87 -11.93 2.84
N ARG A 248 -20.81 -11.86 3.64
CA ARG A 248 -19.92 -10.69 3.76
C ARG A 248 -18.87 -10.60 2.63
N ILE A 249 -18.50 -11.74 2.04
CA ILE A 249 -17.75 -11.82 0.76
C ILE A 249 -18.67 -11.40 -0.38
N LYS A 250 -19.88 -11.98 -0.47
CA LYS A 250 -20.93 -11.58 -1.44
C LYS A 250 -21.13 -10.06 -1.45
N ALA A 251 -21.19 -9.42 -0.28
CA ALA A 251 -21.34 -7.96 -0.18
C ALA A 251 -20.09 -7.15 -0.57
N ALA A 252 -18.88 -7.71 -0.40
CA ALA A 252 -17.63 -7.04 -0.77
C ALA A 252 -17.34 -7.16 -2.28
N CYS A 253 -17.66 -8.31 -2.88
CA CYS A 253 -17.54 -8.56 -4.32
C CYS A 253 -18.66 -7.86 -5.14
N ARG A 254 -19.84 -7.62 -4.55
CA ARG A 254 -20.91 -6.80 -5.17
C ARG A 254 -20.57 -5.32 -5.35
N ARG A 255 -19.51 -4.84 -4.69
CA ARG A 255 -19.12 -3.41 -4.61
C ARG A 255 -17.69 -3.17 -5.10
N ALA A 256 -17.02 -4.21 -5.61
CA ALA A 256 -15.76 -4.14 -6.32
C ALA A 256 -16.09 -4.24 -7.82
#